data_AF-A0AAE4GBE8-F1
#
_entry.id   AF-A0AAE4GBE8-F1
#
_cell.length_a   1.000
_cell.length_b   1.000
_cell.length_c   1.000
_cell.angle_alpha   90.00
_cell.angle_beta   90.00
_cell.angle_gamma   90.00
#
_symmetry.space_group_name_H-M   'P 1'
#
loop_
_entity.id
_entity.type
_entity.pdbx_description
1 polymer ?
#
loop_
_entity_poly.entity_id
_entity_poly.type
_entity_poly.pdbx_seq_one_letter_code
_entity_poly.pdbx_strand_id
1 'polypeptide(L)'
;MANDFPISLSIQLREHLRALRKQRHMTQAQLGERIGISQARIAEIEANPGAVSVEQMLLLLSTLGAGLKLHVHAADKPVHAAGEAGAVYIPSRKQGSW
;
A
#
# COMPACT_ATOMS: atom_id res chain seq x y z
N MET A 1 -6.16 21.54 8.57
CA MET A 1 -4.97 21.66 7.69
C MET A 1 -4.80 20.34 6.98
N ALA A 2 -4.61 20.34 5.66
CA ALA A 2 -4.27 19.13 4.92
C ALA A 2 -2.77 18.88 5.07
N ASN A 3 -2.38 17.68 5.53
CA ASN A 3 -0.98 17.31 5.68
C ASN A 3 -0.59 16.34 4.56
N ASP A 4 0.38 16.74 3.74
CA ASP A 4 0.98 15.89 2.72
C ASP A 4 2.17 15.13 3.36
N PHE A 5 2.19 13.80 3.22
CA PHE A 5 3.28 12.95 3.70
C PHE A 5 4.01 12.33 2.51
N PRO A 6 5.30 12.63 2.29
CA PRO A 6 6.05 12.00 1.20
C PRO A 6 6.23 10.51 1.48
N ILE A 7 5.77 9.68 0.54
CA ILE A 7 5.93 8.22 0.57
C ILE A 7 6.93 7.81 -0.51
N SER A 8 8.03 7.20 -0.10
CA SER A 8 9.07 6.65 -1.00
C SER A 8 9.04 5.12 -1.06
N LEU A 9 8.50 4.46 -0.03
CA LEU A 9 8.41 3.00 0.07
C LEU A 9 7.01 2.57 0.52
N SER A 10 6.51 1.48 -0.04
CA SER A 10 5.18 0.94 0.29
C SER A 10 5.03 0.59 1.79
N ILE A 11 6.11 0.18 2.46
CA ILE A 11 6.08 -0.13 3.89
C ILE A 11 5.71 1.08 4.77
N GLN A 12 5.99 2.31 4.32
CA GLN A 12 5.61 3.51 5.06
C GLN A 12 4.08 3.65 5.16
N LEU A 13 3.34 3.14 4.16
CA LEU A 13 1.87 3.16 4.17
C LEU A 13 1.26 2.34 5.31
N ARG A 14 1.97 1.35 5.88
CA ARG A 14 1.45 0.49 6.96
C ARG A 14 0.92 1.33 8.12
N GLU A 15 1.74 2.21 8.65
CA GLU A 15 1.36 3.01 9.82
C GLU A 15 0.35 4.10 9.46
N HIS A 16 0.42 4.65 8.24
CA HIS A 16 -0.58 5.60 7.75
C HIS A 16 -1.97 4.97 7.63
N LEU A 17 -2.11 3.79 7.01
CA LEU A 17 -3.38 3.09 6.86
C LEU A 17 -3.99 2.75 8.22
N ARG A 18 -3.18 2.22 9.15
CA ARG A 18 -3.62 1.90 10.52
C ARG A 18 -4.07 3.15 11.28
N ALA A 19 -3.32 4.23 11.19
CA ALA A 19 -3.65 5.49 11.85
C ALA A 19 -4.95 6.09 11.30
N LEU A 20 -5.10 6.17 9.97
CA LEU A 20 -6.31 6.67 9.33
C LEU A 20 -7.54 5.83 9.69
N ARG A 21 -7.43 4.49 9.69
CA ARG A 21 -8.53 3.61 10.11
C ARG A 21 -8.95 3.88 11.55
N LYS A 22 -7.99 4.02 12.47
CA LYS A 22 -8.26 4.34 13.89
C LYS A 22 -8.86 5.73 14.07
N GLN A 23 -8.41 6.74 13.31
CA GLN A 23 -8.99 8.08 13.29
C GLN A 23 -10.45 8.08 12.82
N ARG A 24 -10.83 7.10 11.99
CA ARG A 24 -12.23 6.86 11.58
C ARG A 24 -13.01 5.93 12.51
N HIS A 25 -12.41 5.54 13.64
CA HIS A 25 -13.01 4.64 14.63
C HIS A 25 -13.47 3.29 14.06
N MET A 26 -12.78 2.78 13.04
CA MET A 26 -13.10 1.50 12.40
C MET A 26 -12.22 0.37 12.92
N THR A 27 -12.81 -0.81 13.11
CA THR A 27 -12.06 -2.07 13.19
C THR A 27 -11.62 -2.51 11.79
N GLN A 28 -10.69 -3.47 11.70
CA GLN A 28 -10.32 -4.06 10.41
C GLN A 28 -11.50 -4.75 9.73
N ALA A 29 -12.39 -5.38 10.50
CA ALA A 29 -13.61 -6.00 9.96
C ALA A 29 -14.55 -4.96 9.35
N GLN A 30 -14.81 -3.85 10.05
CA GLN A 30 -15.66 -2.77 9.55
C GLN A 30 -15.09 -2.11 8.28
N LEU A 31 -13.77 -1.97 8.19
CA LEU A 31 -13.13 -1.49 6.96
C LEU A 31 -13.29 -2.50 5.82
N GLY A 32 -13.11 -3.79 6.11
CA GLY A 32 -13.30 -4.88 5.17
C GLY A 32 -14.72 -4.92 4.60
N GLU A 33 -15.73 -4.84 5.47
CA GLU A 33 -17.13 -4.77 5.09
C GLU A 33 -17.43 -3.60 4.13
N ARG A 34 -16.84 -2.42 4.37
CA ARG A 34 -17.04 -1.24 3.52
C ARG A 34 -16.47 -1.38 2.12
N ILE A 35 -15.41 -2.17 1.95
CA ILE A 35 -14.76 -2.37 0.65
C ILE A 35 -15.00 -3.77 0.07
N GLY A 36 -15.85 -4.57 0.71
CA GLY A 36 -16.24 -5.90 0.25
C GLY A 36 -15.17 -6.99 0.39
N ILE A 37 -14.25 -6.88 1.36
CA ILE A 37 -13.21 -7.90 1.61
C ILE A 37 -13.18 -8.34 3.07
N SER A 38 -12.54 -9.48 3.35
CA SER A 38 -12.48 -10.03 4.71
C SER A 38 -11.60 -9.20 5.66
N GLN A 39 -11.87 -9.31 6.96
CA GLN A 39 -11.02 -8.74 8.01
C GLN A 39 -9.57 -9.23 7.90
N ALA A 40 -9.37 -10.53 7.63
CA ALA A 40 -8.06 -11.12 7.46
C ALA A 40 -7.31 -10.46 6.30
N ARG A 41 -8.01 -10.20 5.18
CA ARG A 41 -7.42 -9.50 4.05
C ARG A 41 -7.03 -8.07 4.41
N ILE A 42 -7.85 -7.33 5.16
CA ILE A 42 -7.45 -6.01 5.68
C ILE A 42 -6.19 -6.09 6.54
N ALA A 43 -6.11 -7.08 7.44
CA ALA A 43 -4.93 -7.25 8.29
C ALA A 43 -3.66 -7.54 7.48
N GLU A 44 -3.75 -8.38 6.45
CA GLU A 44 -2.67 -8.64 5.50
C GLU A 44 -2.25 -7.37 4.75
N ILE A 45 -3.20 -6.56 4.30
CA ILE A 45 -2.92 -5.31 3.58
C ILE A 45 -2.26 -4.29 4.51
N GLU A 46 -2.75 -4.13 5.74
CA GLU A 46 -2.11 -3.26 6.72
C GLU A 46 -0.68 -3.74 7.03
N ALA A 47 -0.44 -5.05 7.08
CA ALA A 47 0.91 -5.59 7.24
C ALA A 47 1.77 -5.40 5.98
N ASN A 48 1.26 -5.67 4.78
CA ASN A 48 2.01 -5.54 3.54
C ASN A 48 1.24 -4.74 2.48
N PRO A 49 1.27 -3.39 2.58
CA PRO A 49 0.55 -2.52 1.64
C PRO A 49 1.05 -2.63 0.19
N GLY A 50 2.25 -3.15 -0.03
CA GLY A 50 2.80 -3.34 -1.38
C GLY A 50 2.23 -4.53 -2.13
N ALA A 51 1.46 -5.42 -1.47
CA ALA A 51 0.90 -6.62 -2.08
C ALA A 51 -0.51 -6.42 -2.67
N VAL A 52 -1.01 -5.19 -2.73
CA VAL A 52 -2.29 -4.85 -3.38
C VAL A 52 -2.06 -4.08 -4.66
N SER A 53 -3.06 -4.10 -5.55
CA SER A 53 -3.06 -3.24 -6.73
C SER A 53 -3.16 -1.77 -6.31
N VAL A 54 -2.67 -0.88 -7.17
CA VAL A 54 -2.83 0.57 -6.99
C VAL A 54 -4.31 0.95 -6.88
N GLU A 55 -5.17 0.32 -7.68
CA GLU A 55 -6.62 0.54 -7.63
C GLU A 55 -7.22 0.21 -6.25
N GLN A 56 -6.87 -0.95 -5.67
CA GLN A 56 -7.30 -1.34 -4.32
C GLN A 56 -6.75 -0.38 -3.26
N MET A 57 -5.51 0.08 -3.42
CA MET A 57 -4.92 1.08 -2.55
C MET A 57 -5.69 2.40 -2.60
N LEU A 58 -6.05 2.88 -3.79
CA LEU A 58 -6.84 4.11 -3.96
C LEU A 58 -8.24 3.97 -3.34
N LEU A 59 -8.89 2.82 -3.49
CA LEU A 59 -10.18 2.53 -2.83
C LEU A 59 -10.07 2.53 -1.30
N LEU A 60 -9.00 1.94 -0.77
CA LEU A 60 -8.72 1.95 0.67
C LEU A 60 -8.50 3.39 1.18
N LEU A 61 -7.65 4.15 0.51
CA LEU A 61 -7.37 5.53 0.87
C LEU A 61 -8.64 6.38 0.84
N SER A 62 -9.46 6.27 -0.20
CA SER A 62 -10.72 7.03 -0.30
C SER A 62 -11.73 6.65 0.79
N THR A 63 -11.83 5.36 1.13
CA THR A 63 -12.68 4.86 2.23
C THR A 63 -12.21 5.40 3.59
N LEU A 64 -10.89 5.52 3.75
CA LEU A 64 -10.24 6.13 4.91
C LEU A 64 -10.21 7.67 4.82
N GLY A 65 -10.81 8.24 3.78
CA GLY A 65 -10.85 9.67 3.41
C GLY A 65 -9.48 10.35 3.39
N ALA A 66 -8.52 9.62 2.83
CA ALA A 66 -7.26 10.12 2.31
C ALA A 66 -7.24 9.99 0.78
N GLY A 67 -6.19 10.51 0.14
CA GLY A 67 -5.99 10.39 -1.30
C GLY A 67 -4.51 10.29 -1.64
N LEU A 68 -4.22 9.95 -2.90
CA LEU A 68 -2.87 9.95 -3.45
C LEU A 68 -2.68 11.21 -4.30
N LYS A 69 -1.54 11.87 -4.13
CA LYS A 69 -1.13 13.03 -4.94
C LYS A 69 0.11 12.66 -5.72
N LEU A 70 0.05 12.81 -7.04
CA LEU A 70 1.21 12.67 -7.91
C LEU A 70 1.96 14.00 -7.94
N HIS A 71 3.24 13.99 -7.57
CA HIS A 71 4.11 15.16 -7.66
C HIS A 71 5.18 14.92 -8.72
N VAL A 72 5.21 15.75 -9.76
CA VAL A 72 6.24 15.70 -10.80
C VAL A 72 7.38 16.63 -10.41
N HIS A 73 8.57 16.07 -10.24
CA HIS A 73 9.77 16.86 -9.99
C HIS A 73 10.21 17.56 -11.29
N ALA A 74 10.55 18.85 -11.23
CA ALA A 74 11.27 19.50 -12.31
C ALA A 74 12.66 18.82 -12.45
N ALA A 75 12.97 18.26 -13.61
CA ALA A 75 14.16 17.43 -13.87
C ALA A 75 15.50 18.19 -13.57
N ASP A 76 16.65 17.58 -13.27
CA ASP A 76 17.21 16.30 -13.74
C ASP A 76 17.99 15.55 -12.64
N LYS A 77 17.40 14.48 -12.12
CA LYS A 77 18.14 13.26 -11.78
C LYS A 77 17.15 12.13 -11.58
N PRO A 78 17.31 10.96 -12.24
CA PRO A 78 16.49 9.80 -11.93
C PRO A 78 16.68 9.45 -10.45
N VAL A 79 15.59 9.47 -9.69
CA VAL A 79 15.56 9.16 -8.25
C VAL A 79 15.97 7.71 -7.96
N HIS A 80 15.94 6.87 -9.00
CA HIS A 80 16.57 5.57 -9.06
C HIS A 80 17.59 5.58 -10.21
N ALA A 81 18.82 6.01 -9.93
CA ALA A 81 19.94 5.50 -10.71
C ALA A 81 19.87 3.97 -10.54
N ALA A 82 19.70 3.24 -11.64
CA ALA A 82 19.75 1.80 -11.67
C ALA A 82 21.15 1.36 -11.20
N GLY A 83 21.29 1.21 -9.89
CA GLY A 83 22.46 0.65 -9.23
C GLY A 83 22.41 -0.86 -9.37
N GLU A 84 23.11 -1.32 -10.40
CA GLU A 84 23.76 -2.63 -10.54
C GLU A 84 22.89 -3.89 -10.61
N ALA A 85 23.13 -4.63 -11.69
CA ALA A 85 22.69 -5.99 -11.93
C ALA A 85 23.23 -6.95 -10.83
N GLY A 86 22.52 -7.02 -9.70
CA GLY A 86 22.68 -8.04 -8.68
C GLY A 86 21.45 -8.92 -8.61
N ALA A 87 21.59 -10.18 -9.01
CA ALA A 87 20.53 -11.17 -9.12
C ALA A 87 19.62 -11.26 -7.87
N VAL A 88 18.35 -10.89 -8.00
CA VAL A 88 17.30 -11.34 -7.08
C VAL A 88 16.79 -12.68 -7.61
N TYR A 89 17.33 -13.77 -7.06
CA TYR A 89 16.80 -15.12 -7.22
C TYR A 89 15.40 -15.18 -6.59
N ILE A 90 14.37 -15.38 -7.41
CA ILE A 90 13.03 -15.77 -6.96
C ILE A 90 12.88 -17.27 -7.26
N PRO A 91 12.83 -18.17 -6.25
CA PRO A 91 12.56 -19.57 -6.52
C PRO A 91 11.14 -19.75 -7.05
N SER A 92 11.03 -20.27 -8.28
CA SER A 92 9.76 -20.71 -8.87
C SER A 92 9.16 -21.83 -8.02
N ARG A 93 8.06 -21.55 -7.31
CA ARG A 93 7.23 -22.60 -6.70
C ARG A 93 6.45 -23.29 -7.82
N LYS A 94 6.92 -24.44 -8.28
CA LYS A 94 6.16 -25.31 -9.19
C LYS A 94 4.86 -25.74 -8.50
N GLN A 95 3.74 -25.48 -9.18
CA GLN A 95 2.49 -26.20 -9.01
C GLN A 95 2.75 -27.70 -9.18
N GLY A 96 2.44 -28.46 -8.14
CA GLY A 96 2.37 -29.92 -8.16
C GLY A 96 1.00 -30.34 -7.65
N SER A 97 0.17 -30.77 -8.59
CA SER A 97 -1.05 -31.56 -8.40
C SER A 97 -0.83 -32.72 -7.43
N TRP A 98 -1.73 -32.92 -6.47
CA TRP A 98 -2.38 -34.17 -6.07
C TRP A 98 -3.55 -33.84 -5.14
#